data_AF-A0A554LRP5-F1
#
_entry.id   AF-A0A554LRP5-F1
#
_cell.length_a   1.000
_cell.length_b   1.000
_cell.length_c   1.000
_cell.angle_alpha   90.00
_cell.angle_beta   90.00
_cell.angle_gamma   90.00
#
_symmetry.space_group_name_H-M   'P 1'
#
loop_
_entity.id
_entity.type
_entity.pdbx_description
1 polymer ?
#
loop_
_entity_poly.entity_id
_entity_poly.type
_entity_poly.pdbx_seq_one_letter_code
_entity_poly.pdbx_strand_id
1 'polypeptide(L)'
;MNEQFKRENIPSQKNIEDKKFDFQKLDEEISCLKDEIDELEIKAEDENLSEEERKKIHEEIIKKRDRRLALTNKAIEEVEKERNKEKDDEE
;
A
#
# COMPACT_ATOMS: atom_id res chain seq x y z
N MET A 1 -37.57 -43.04 -23.18
CA MET A 1 -38.21 -42.52 -21.95
C MET A 1 -37.10 -42.35 -20.93
N ASN A 2 -36.53 -41.15 -20.81
CA ASN A 2 -36.89 -40.07 -19.86
C ASN A 2 -36.50 -40.40 -18.42
N GLU A 3 -35.46 -39.71 -17.94
CA GLU A 3 -35.31 -39.11 -16.59
C GLU A 3 -33.88 -38.49 -16.53
N GLN A 4 -33.68 -37.32 -17.13
CA GLN A 4 -33.58 -36.03 -16.43
C GLN A 4 -32.95 -36.08 -15.01
N PHE A 5 -31.66 -36.41 -14.92
CA PHE A 5 -30.82 -35.76 -13.91
C PHE A 5 -30.35 -34.43 -14.46
N LYS A 6 -31.19 -33.42 -14.30
CA LYS A 6 -30.75 -32.02 -14.32
C LYS A 6 -29.75 -31.88 -13.17
N ARG A 7 -28.45 -32.02 -13.47
CA ARG A 7 -27.43 -31.49 -12.59
C ARG A 7 -27.66 -29.99 -12.59
N GLU A 8 -28.30 -29.52 -11.53
CA GLU A 8 -28.39 -28.12 -11.21
C GLU A 8 -26.98 -27.56 -11.38
N ASN A 9 -26.87 -26.67 -12.35
CA ASN A 9 -25.77 -25.76 -12.49
C ASN A 9 -25.80 -24.92 -11.22
N ILE A 10 -25.21 -25.42 -10.14
CA ILE A 10 -24.82 -24.61 -8.99
C ILE A 10 -23.73 -23.72 -9.60
N PRO A 11 -23.95 -22.41 -9.80
CA PRO A 11 -22.84 -21.54 -10.07
C PRO A 11 -21.98 -21.61 -8.82
N SER A 12 -20.94 -22.45 -8.87
CA SER A 12 -19.89 -22.49 -7.86
C SER A 12 -19.53 -21.06 -7.62
N GLN A 13 -19.79 -20.68 -6.38
CA GLN A 13 -19.55 -19.40 -5.75
C GLN A 13 -18.59 -18.58 -6.58
N LYS A 14 -19.10 -17.44 -7.07
CA LYS A 14 -18.30 -16.25 -7.33
C LYS A 14 -17.43 -16.10 -6.09
N ASN A 15 -16.23 -16.67 -6.10
CA ASN A 15 -15.18 -16.36 -5.16
C ASN A 15 -14.90 -14.91 -5.48
N ILE A 16 -15.61 -14.04 -4.77
CA ILE A 16 -15.11 -12.77 -4.33
C ILE A 16 -13.83 -13.16 -3.62
N GLU A 17 -12.73 -13.29 -4.38
CA GLU A 17 -11.41 -13.25 -3.79
C GLU A 17 -11.44 -11.98 -2.98
N ASP A 18 -11.46 -12.16 -1.66
CA ASP A 18 -11.17 -11.13 -0.70
C ASP A 18 -10.03 -10.33 -1.33
N LYS A 19 -10.30 -9.07 -1.64
CA LYS A 19 -9.22 -8.12 -1.92
C LYS A 19 -8.50 -7.95 -0.59
N LYS A 20 -7.72 -8.97 -0.20
CA LYS A 20 -6.80 -8.91 0.92
C LYS A 20 -5.89 -7.74 0.62
N PHE A 21 -5.73 -6.91 1.64
CA PHE A 21 -4.83 -5.78 1.52
C PHE A 21 -3.42 -6.32 1.25
N ASP A 22 -2.83 -5.87 0.13
CA ASP A 22 -1.51 -6.31 -0.30
C ASP A 22 -0.44 -5.51 0.45
N PHE A 23 -0.08 -6.02 1.64
CA PHE A 23 0.96 -5.43 2.47
C PHE A 23 2.33 -5.47 1.79
N GLN A 24 2.61 -6.44 0.91
CA GLN A 24 3.91 -6.54 0.23
C GLN A 24 4.09 -5.39 -0.74
N LYS A 25 3.09 -5.12 -1.58
CA LYS A 25 3.11 -3.99 -2.50
C LYS A 25 3.23 -2.65 -1.78
N LEU A 26 2.57 -2.51 -0.63
CA LEU A 26 2.65 -1.29 0.17
C LEU A 26 4.03 -1.10 0.79
N ASP A 27 4.63 -2.17 1.30
CA ASP A 27 5.98 -2.16 1.87
C ASP A 27 7.03 -1.83 0.80
N GLU A 28 6.89 -2.40 -0.40
CA GLU A 28 7.70 -2.03 -1.57
C GLU A 28 7.60 -0.53 -1.88
N GLU A 29 6.39 0.04 -1.92
CA GLU A 29 6.19 1.47 -2.19
C GLU A 29 6.81 2.36 -1.09
N ILE A 30 6.69 1.96 0.17
CA ILE A 30 7.30 2.67 1.31
C ILE A 30 8.83 2.61 1.22
N SER A 31 9.41 1.46 0.85
CA SER A 31 10.85 1.30 0.65
C SER A 31 11.36 2.15 -0.51
N CYS A 32 10.70 2.10 -1.67
CA CYS A 32 11.08 2.93 -2.82
C CYS A 32 11.05 4.42 -2.47
N LEU A 33 10.03 4.89 -1.74
CA LEU A 33 9.98 6.29 -1.29
C LEU A 33 11.12 6.64 -0.34
N LYS A 34 11.55 5.70 0.51
CA LYS A 34 12.71 5.91 1.38
C LYS A 34 13.99 6.07 0.55
N ASP A 35 14.22 5.17 -0.40
CA ASP A 35 15.41 5.23 -1.27
C ASP A 35 15.43 6.52 -2.09
N GLU A 36 14.30 6.93 -2.66
CA GLU A 36 14.16 8.20 -3.38
C GLU A 36 14.40 9.44 -2.49
N ILE A 37 14.00 9.39 -1.22
CA ILE A 37 14.28 10.47 -0.26
C ILE A 37 15.78 10.55 0.00
N ASP A 38 16.42 9.40 0.27
CA ASP A 38 17.84 9.33 0.58
C ASP A 38 18.69 9.84 -0.60
N GLU A 39 18.33 9.48 -1.85
CA GLU A 39 18.96 10.01 -3.06
C GLU A 39 18.80 11.54 -3.21
N LEU A 40 17.61 12.07 -2.92
CA LEU A 40 17.36 13.50 -2.98
C LEU A 40 18.09 14.26 -1.88
N GLU A 41 18.25 13.68 -0.68
CA GLU A 41 19.05 14.29 0.39
C GLU A 41 20.51 14.42 0.00
N ILE A 42 21.10 13.36 -0.58
CA ILE A 42 22.46 13.41 -1.13
C ILE A 42 22.56 14.50 -2.21
N LYS A 43 21.58 14.57 -3.11
CA LYS A 43 21.55 15.59 -4.15
C LYS A 43 21.42 17.00 -3.57
N ALA A 44 20.65 17.19 -2.50
CA ALA A 44 20.46 18.48 -1.85
C ALA A 44 21.75 19.02 -1.21
N GLU A 45 22.73 18.16 -0.93
CA GLU A 45 24.03 18.55 -0.38
C GLU A 45 25.02 19.06 -1.45
N ASP A 46 24.78 18.80 -2.74
CA ASP A 46 25.67 19.18 -3.85
C ASP A 46 25.96 20.70 -3.89
N GLU A 47 27.23 21.06 -3.63
CA GLU A 47 27.76 22.43 -3.59
C GLU A 47 27.56 23.22 -4.88
N ASN A 48 27.32 22.55 -6.01
CA ASN A 48 27.09 23.20 -7.30
C ASN A 48 25.65 23.69 -7.49
N LEU A 49 24.71 23.30 -6.63
CA LEU A 49 23.32 23.73 -6.73
C LEU A 49 23.12 25.14 -6.22
N SER A 50 22.32 25.92 -6.95
CA SER A 50 21.82 27.21 -6.46
C SER A 50 20.85 27.03 -5.29
N GLU A 51 20.64 28.09 -4.52
CA GLU A 51 19.70 28.10 -3.39
C GLU A 51 18.27 27.75 -3.82
N GLU A 52 17.84 28.19 -5.01
CA GLU A 52 16.51 27.87 -5.56
C GLU A 52 16.39 26.39 -5.93
N GLU A 53 17.44 25.78 -6.49
CA GLU A 53 17.46 24.36 -6.81
C GLU A 53 17.47 23.50 -5.54
N ARG A 54 18.29 23.86 -4.53
CA ARG A 54 18.28 23.20 -3.23
C ARG A 54 16.92 23.28 -2.56
N LYS A 55 16.26 24.45 -2.63
CA LYS A 55 14.91 24.63 -2.09
C LYS A 55 13.89 23.73 -2.79
N LYS A 56 13.93 23.63 -4.12
CA LYS A 56 13.03 22.74 -4.89
C LYS A 56 13.23 21.26 -4.50
N ILE A 57 14.48 20.83 -4.32
CA ILE A 57 14.78 19.47 -3.87
C ILE A 57 14.24 19.24 -2.46
N HIS A 58 14.43 20.20 -1.55
CA HIS A 58 13.93 20.09 -0.18
C HIS A 58 12.39 20.02 -0.12
N GLU A 59 11.70 20.82 -0.94
CA GLU A 59 10.24 20.73 -1.09
C GLU A 59 9.79 19.37 -1.63
N GLU A 60 10.56 18.76 -2.54
CA GLU A 60 10.27 17.42 -3.06
C GLU A 60 10.50 16.33 -2.01
N ILE A 61 11.57 16.42 -1.22
CA ILE A 61 11.83 15.53 -0.08
C ILE A 61 10.66 15.56 0.90
N ILE A 62 10.17 16.75 1.26
CA ILE A 62 9.02 16.90 2.17
C ILE A 62 7.79 16.19 1.60
N LYS A 63 7.46 16.42 0.32
CA LYS A 63 6.31 15.76 -0.34
C LYS A 63 6.42 14.23 -0.32
N LYS A 64 7.63 13.69 -0.58
CA LYS A 64 7.85 12.23 -0.52
C LYS A 64 7.74 11.70 0.91
N ARG A 65 8.25 12.43 1.91
CA ARG A 65 8.12 12.09 3.33
C ARG A 65 6.66 12.03 3.76
N ASP A 66 5.86 13.02 3.37
CA ASP A 66 4.43 13.08 3.67
C ASP A 66 3.69 11.89 3.03
N ARG A 67 4.00 11.57 1.77
CA ARG A 67 3.44 10.41 1.09
C ARG A 67 3.81 9.10 1.80
N ARG A 68 5.09 8.94 2.16
CA ARG A 68 5.56 7.75 2.89
C ARG A 68 4.81 7.60 4.21
N LEU A 69 4.68 8.68 4.98
CA LEU A 69 3.94 8.68 6.24
C LEU A 69 2.47 8.28 6.05
N ALA A 70 1.80 8.81 5.02
CA ALA A 70 0.42 8.44 4.71
C ALA A 70 0.27 6.95 4.38
N LEU A 71 1.20 6.38 3.61
CA LEU A 71 1.22 4.94 3.32
C LEU A 71 1.48 4.11 4.57
N THR A 72 2.44 4.50 5.41
CA THR A 72 2.70 3.81 6.69
C THR A 72 1.47 3.83 7.59
N ASN A 73 0.78 4.96 7.72
CA ASN A 73 -0.45 5.06 8.51
C ASN A 73 -1.56 4.16 7.94
N LYS A 74 -1.68 4.09 6.62
CA LYS A 74 -2.61 3.17 5.96
C LYS A 74 -2.28 1.71 6.27
N ALA A 75 -1.00 1.34 6.29
CA ALA A 75 -0.56 0.00 6.68
C ALA A 75 -1.03 -0.33 8.10
N ILE A 76 -0.82 0.59 9.04
CA ILE A 76 -1.21 0.44 10.45
C ILE A 76 -2.73 0.25 10.57
N GLU A 77 -3.52 1.10 9.88
CA GLU A 77 -4.98 1.01 9.92
C GLU A 77 -5.49 -0.34 9.41
N GLU A 78 -4.90 -0.87 8.33
CA GLU A 78 -5.27 -2.17 7.79
C GLU A 78 -4.87 -3.33 8.73
N VAL A 79 -3.72 -3.25 9.39
CA VAL A 79 -3.34 -4.21 10.44
C VAL A 79 -4.32 -4.18 11.61
N GLU A 80 -4.75 -2.99 12.04
CA GLU A 80 -5.73 -2.83 13.11
C GLU A 80 -7.11 -3.37 12.73
N LYS A 81 -7.54 -3.18 11.47
CA LYS A 81 -8.79 -3.76 10.95
C LYS A 81 -8.76 -5.29 10.99
N GLU A 82 -7.68 -5.91 10.51
CA GLU A 82 -7.55 -7.37 10.54
C GLU A 82 -7.55 -7.90 11.98
N ARG A 83 -6.85 -7.25 12.91
CA ARG A 83 -6.84 -7.64 14.35
C ARG A 83 -8.21 -7.54 15.01
N ASN A 84 -9.05 -6.57 14.60
CA ASN A 84 -10.37 -6.41 15.20
C ASN A 84 -11.40 -7.39 14.62
N LYS A 85 -11.25 -7.85 13.38
CA LYS A 85 -12.11 -8.90 12.79
C LYS A 85 -12.01 -10.23 13.54
N GLU A 86 -10.83 -10.60 14.03
CA GLU A 86 -10.63 -11.85 14.80
C GLU A 86 -11.37 -11.90 16.15
N LYS A 87 -11.87 -10.77 16.66
CA LYS A 87 -12.55 -10.71 17.97
C LYS A 87 -14.06 -10.93 17.92
N ASP A 88 -14.67 -10.79 16.74
CA ASP A 88 -16.12 -10.90 16.59
C ASP A 88 -16.59 -12.33 16.24
N ASP A 89 -15.65 -13.27 15.98
CA ASP A 89 -15.94 -14.67 15.66
C ASP A 89 -15.93 -15.62 16.90
N GLU A 90 -15.68 -15.09 18.11
CA GLU A 90 -15.62 -15.86 19.37
C GLU A 90 -16.84 -15.71 20.31
N GLU A 91 -17.90 -14.97 19.91
CA GLU A 91 -19.13 -14.75 20.74
C GLU A 91 -20.37 -15.48 20.21
#